data_AF-A0A7Y9H2T5-F1
#
_entry.id   AF-A0A7Y9H2T5-F1
#
_cell.length_a   1.000
_cell.length_b   1.000
_cell.length_c   1.000
_cell.angle_alpha   90.00
_cell.angle_beta   90.00
_cell.angle_gamma   90.00
#
_symmetry.space_group_name_H-M   'P 1'
#
loop_
_entity.id
_entity.type
_entity.pdbx_description
1 polymer ?
#
loop_
_entity_poly.entity_id
_entity_poly.type
_entity_poly.pdbx_seq_one_letter_code
_entity_poly.pdbx_strand_id
1 'polypeptide(L)'
;MYLRALTSLADDGTTTCSSEELAASAGVNSAKLRKDLSYLGSYGTRGVGYDVEYLRYQIAREIGVTQDWPVVIVGIGNLGHALANYSGFRSRGFRVVALLDADRDRTGETVAGLDVRAFEDLESIVADNDVSIGVIATPAVAAQSVADRMVAAGITSILNFAPTVLSVPDGVDVRKVDLSIELQILAYHEQRKSVSSEVVS
;
A
#
# COMPACT_ATOMS: atom_id res chain seq x y z
N MET A 1 -4.59 -8.97 22.86
CA MET A 1 -5.50 -8.09 23.64
C MET A 1 -5.37 -6.64 23.23
N TYR A 2 -4.18 -6.03 23.28
CA TYR A 2 -3.99 -4.61 22.91
C TYR A 2 -4.43 -4.27 21.49
N LEU A 3 -4.08 -5.11 20.50
CA LEU A 3 -4.55 -4.92 19.13
C LEU A 3 -6.09 -4.88 19.04
N ARG A 4 -6.78 -5.81 19.70
CA ARG A 4 -8.25 -5.85 19.74
C ARG A 4 -8.87 -4.61 20.41
N ALA A 5 -8.27 -4.14 21.51
CA ALA A 5 -8.70 -2.91 22.18
C ALA A 5 -8.53 -1.68 21.29
N LEU A 6 -7.41 -1.59 20.56
CA LEU A 6 -7.15 -0.51 19.61
C LEU A 6 -8.06 -0.58 18.38
N THR A 7 -8.38 -1.77 17.89
CA THR A 7 -9.38 -1.94 16.82
C THR A 7 -10.74 -1.41 17.27
N SER A 8 -11.20 -1.76 18.47
CA SER A 8 -12.47 -1.26 19.00
C SER A 8 -12.48 0.28 19.13
N LEU A 9 -11.41 0.86 19.68
CA LEU A 9 -11.30 2.32 19.81
C LEU A 9 -11.31 3.03 18.46
N ALA A 10 -10.67 2.45 17.44
CA ALA A 10 -10.69 2.98 16.09
C ALA A 10 -12.06 2.87 15.43
N ASP A 11 -12.76 1.74 15.62
CA ASP A 11 -14.13 1.54 15.13
C ASP A 11 -15.11 2.54 15.76
N ASP A 12 -14.85 2.95 17.00
CA ASP A 12 -15.59 3.99 17.71
C ASP A 12 -15.17 5.43 17.31
N GLY A 13 -14.27 5.58 16.33
CA GLY A 13 -13.81 6.88 15.83
C GLY A 13 -12.80 7.60 16.73
N THR A 14 -12.20 6.91 17.70
CA THR A 14 -11.21 7.49 18.62
C THR A 14 -9.87 7.64 17.91
N THR A 15 -9.38 8.87 17.80
CA THR A 15 -8.10 9.18 17.13
C THR A 15 -6.91 9.07 18.08
N THR A 16 -7.09 9.46 19.34
CA THR A 16 -6.05 9.41 20.38
C THR A 16 -6.58 8.81 21.68
N CYS A 17 -5.77 7.99 22.36
CA CYS A 17 -6.13 7.42 23.66
C CYS A 17 -4.99 7.52 24.68
N SER A 18 -5.36 7.62 25.96
CA SER A 18 -4.42 7.57 27.08
C SER A 18 -4.03 6.12 27.43
N SER A 19 -2.94 5.95 28.20
CA SER A 19 -2.58 4.64 28.74
C SER A 19 -3.63 4.06 29.69
N GLU A 20 -4.46 4.89 30.30
CA GLU A 20 -5.51 4.46 31.21
C GLU A 20 -6.71 3.94 30.44
N GLU A 21 -7.17 4.67 29.42
CA GLU A 21 -8.26 4.25 28.53
C GLU A 21 -7.93 2.95 27.79
N LEU A 22 -6.72 2.87 27.21
CA LEU A 22 -6.30 1.67 26.49
C LEU A 22 -6.16 0.47 27.43
N ALA A 23 -5.67 0.68 28.66
CA ALA A 23 -5.53 -0.38 29.64
C ALA A 23 -6.90 -0.89 30.13
N ALA A 24 -7.85 0.03 30.36
CA ALA A 24 -9.23 -0.33 30.69
C ALA A 24 -9.88 -1.13 29.56
N SER A 25 -9.77 -0.68 28.31
CA SER A 25 -10.30 -1.39 27.13
C SER A 25 -9.65 -2.76 26.93
N ALA A 26 -8.35 -2.88 27.19
CA ALA A 26 -7.62 -4.15 27.10
C ALA A 26 -7.76 -5.06 28.33
N GLY A 27 -8.41 -4.60 29.41
CA GLY A 27 -8.55 -5.36 30.66
C GLY A 27 -7.24 -5.58 31.43
N VAL A 28 -6.29 -4.62 31.34
CA VAL A 28 -4.99 -4.68 32.04
C VAL A 28 -4.76 -3.46 32.93
N ASN A 29 -3.73 -3.52 33.77
CA ASN A 29 -3.26 -2.35 34.52
C ASN A 29 -2.45 -1.40 33.61
N SER A 30 -2.69 -0.08 33.72
CA SER A 30 -1.97 0.96 32.96
C SER A 30 -0.45 0.96 33.19
N ALA A 31 0.02 0.55 34.37
CA ALA A 31 1.44 0.39 34.64
C ALA A 31 2.06 -0.78 33.84
N LYS A 32 1.32 -1.89 33.73
CA LYS A 32 1.71 -3.04 32.92
C LYS A 32 1.72 -2.67 31.44
N LEU A 33 0.67 -2.00 30.96
CA LEU A 33 0.59 -1.52 29.58
C LEU A 33 1.77 -0.61 29.20
N ARG A 34 2.10 0.39 30.03
CA ARG A 34 3.24 1.27 29.77
C ARG A 34 4.56 0.51 29.71
N LYS A 35 4.74 -0.49 30.57
CA LYS A 35 5.92 -1.37 30.55
C LYS A 35 5.97 -2.20 29.27
N ASP A 36 4.86 -2.84 28.89
CA ASP A 36 4.77 -3.64 27.67
C ASP A 36 5.06 -2.80 26.42
N LEU A 37 4.46 -1.60 26.31
CA LEU A 37 4.71 -0.68 25.19
C LEU A 37 6.15 -0.14 25.17
N SER A 38 6.79 0.03 26.33
CA SER A 38 8.18 0.49 26.40
C SER A 38 9.18 -0.47 25.75
N TYR A 39 8.88 -1.77 25.71
CA TYR A 39 9.69 -2.76 24.98
C TYR A 39 9.55 -2.63 23.46
N LEU A 40 8.41 -2.11 22.99
CA LEU A 40 8.13 -1.91 21.58
C LEU A 40 8.74 -0.60 21.07
N GLY A 41 8.90 0.41 21.93
CA GLY A 41 9.41 1.74 21.60
C GLY A 41 8.61 2.88 22.25
N SER A 42 9.06 4.13 22.12
CA SER A 42 8.32 5.29 22.65
C SER A 42 7.27 5.76 21.65
N TYR A 43 6.05 5.24 21.76
CA TYR A 43 4.95 5.54 20.82
C TYR A 43 3.90 6.53 21.34
N GLY A 44 4.14 7.11 22.51
CA GLY A 44 3.26 8.11 23.12
C GLY A 44 3.96 9.45 23.29
N THR A 45 3.21 10.54 23.09
CA THR A 45 3.67 11.88 23.41
C THR A 45 3.20 12.23 24.82
N ARG A 46 4.13 12.65 25.68
CA ARG A 46 3.85 12.98 27.09
C ARG A 46 2.79 14.09 27.15
N GLY A 47 1.63 13.80 27.73
CA GLY A 47 0.49 14.73 27.83
C GLY A 47 -0.53 14.68 26.69
N VAL A 48 -0.29 13.91 25.63
CA VAL A 48 -1.20 13.75 24.48
C VAL A 48 -1.75 12.32 24.38
N GLY A 49 -0.98 11.33 24.81
CA GLY A 49 -1.36 9.91 24.72
C GLY A 49 -0.80 9.25 23.46
N TYR A 50 -1.51 8.23 22.98
CA TYR A 50 -1.16 7.44 21.80
C TYR A 50 -2.12 7.78 20.67
N ASP A 51 -1.58 7.94 19.46
CA ASP A 51 -2.40 7.87 18.25
C ASP A 51 -2.88 6.42 18.06
N VAL A 52 -4.20 6.23 18.01
CA VAL A 52 -4.83 4.90 18.03
C VAL A 52 -4.47 4.12 16.78
N GLU A 53 -4.55 4.74 15.60
CA GLU A 53 -4.25 4.10 14.32
C GLU A 53 -2.77 3.74 14.22
N TYR A 54 -1.89 4.67 14.60
CA TYR A 54 -0.46 4.44 14.60
C TYR A 54 -0.07 3.32 15.57
N LEU A 55 -0.57 3.35 16.82
CA LEU A 55 -0.24 2.31 17.79
C LEU A 55 -0.82 0.94 17.40
N ARG A 56 -2.02 0.91 16.79
CA ARG A 56 -2.64 -0.32 16.26
C ARG A 56 -1.73 -0.96 15.22
N TYR A 57 -1.23 -0.16 14.28
CA TYR A 57 -0.31 -0.60 13.24
C TYR A 57 1.01 -1.12 13.83
N GLN A 58 1.65 -0.40 14.76
CA GLN A 58 2.91 -0.84 15.37
C GLN A 58 2.76 -2.18 16.10
N ILE A 59 1.68 -2.35 16.87
CA ILE A 59 1.43 -3.61 17.60
C ILE A 59 1.13 -4.75 16.62
N ALA A 60 0.33 -4.52 15.58
CA ALA A 60 0.02 -5.53 14.56
C ALA A 60 1.28 -6.01 13.82
N ARG A 61 2.21 -5.09 13.54
CA ARG A 61 3.51 -5.39 12.95
C ARG A 61 4.36 -6.27 13.85
N GLU A 62 4.51 -5.91 15.13
CA GLU A 62 5.38 -6.65 16.05
C GLU A 62 4.92 -8.09 16.28
N ILE A 63 3.61 -8.32 16.33
CA ILE A 63 3.05 -9.66 16.54
C ILE A 63 2.94 -10.48 15.24
N GLY A 64 3.46 -9.97 14.12
CA GLY A 64 3.46 -10.65 12.82
C GLY A 64 2.08 -10.83 12.18
N VAL A 65 1.08 -10.05 12.61
CA VAL A 65 -0.33 -10.19 12.16
C VAL A 65 -0.62 -9.29 10.94
N THR A 66 0.30 -8.43 10.55
CA THR A 66 0.31 -7.75 9.24
C THR A 66 1.45 -8.30 8.40
N GLN A 67 1.14 -8.95 7.28
CA GLN A 67 2.15 -9.18 6.25
C GLN A 67 2.55 -7.81 5.69
N ASP A 68 3.81 -7.42 5.89
CA ASP A 68 4.40 -6.25 5.27
C ASP A 68 4.94 -6.68 3.92
N TRP A 69 4.31 -6.21 2.85
CA TRP A 69 4.69 -6.48 1.48
C TRP A 69 5.38 -5.24 0.92
N PRO A 70 6.73 -5.24 0.79
CA PRO A 70 7.46 -4.14 0.19
C PRO A 70 7.10 -4.04 -1.30
N VAL A 71 6.70 -2.85 -1.73
CA VAL A 71 6.26 -2.56 -3.10
C VAL A 71 7.10 -1.45 -3.69
N VAL A 72 7.52 -1.61 -4.94
CA VAL A 72 8.09 -0.53 -5.75
C VAL A 72 7.09 -0.08 -6.81
N ILE A 73 7.01 1.22 -7.07
CA ILE A 73 6.19 1.79 -8.14
C ILE A 73 7.13 2.38 -9.19
N VAL A 74 7.00 1.93 -10.44
CA VAL A 74 7.75 2.46 -11.58
C VAL A 74 6.81 3.24 -12.50
N GLY A 75 7.19 4.47 -12.82
CA GLY A 75 6.40 5.43 -13.60
C GLY A 75 5.57 6.34 -12.69
N ILE A 76 6.15 7.47 -12.30
CA ILE A 76 5.57 8.48 -11.42
C ILE A 76 4.93 9.59 -12.25
N GLY A 77 4.13 9.20 -13.25
CA GLY A 77 3.16 10.09 -13.89
C GLY A 77 1.90 10.24 -13.02
N ASN A 78 0.82 10.82 -13.56
CA ASN A 78 -0.42 11.05 -12.81
C ASN A 78 -0.93 9.82 -12.05
N LEU A 79 -0.90 8.64 -12.68
CA LEU A 79 -1.33 7.40 -12.04
C LEU A 79 -0.36 6.93 -10.95
N GLY A 80 0.94 6.98 -11.20
CA GLY A 80 1.96 6.64 -10.20
C GLY A 80 1.85 7.50 -8.94
N HIS A 81 1.62 8.81 -9.12
CA HIS A 81 1.33 9.73 -8.02
C HIS A 81 0.08 9.34 -7.23
N ALA A 82 -1.01 9.00 -7.92
CA ALA A 82 -2.25 8.59 -7.27
C ALA A 82 -2.08 7.29 -6.49
N LEU A 83 -1.38 6.30 -7.05
CA LEU A 83 -1.10 5.02 -6.40
C LEU A 83 -0.18 5.19 -5.19
N ALA A 84 0.85 6.04 -5.28
CA ALA A 84 1.74 6.33 -4.15
C ALA A 84 1.01 6.97 -2.96
N ASN A 85 0.02 7.83 -3.23
CA ASN A 85 -0.79 8.49 -2.19
C ASN A 85 -1.99 7.65 -1.71
N TYR A 86 -2.21 6.45 -2.27
CA TYR A 86 -3.39 5.66 -1.93
C TYR A 86 -3.23 4.95 -0.59
N SER A 87 -3.90 5.46 0.44
CA SER A 87 -3.86 4.92 1.81
C SER A 87 -4.34 3.47 1.93
N GLY A 88 -5.15 2.99 0.97
CA GLY A 88 -5.66 1.62 0.94
C GLY A 88 -4.59 0.54 0.72
N PHE A 89 -3.40 0.90 0.25
CA PHE A 89 -2.25 -0.02 0.20
C PHE A 89 -1.72 -0.32 1.61
N ARG A 90 -1.44 0.73 2.38
CA ARG A 90 -0.94 0.60 3.75
C ARG A 90 -1.90 -0.16 4.66
N SER A 91 -3.22 0.08 4.53
CA SER A 91 -4.23 -0.62 5.35
C SER A 91 -4.33 -2.12 5.05
N ARG A 92 -3.79 -2.58 3.92
CA ARG A 92 -3.75 -3.99 3.52
C ARG A 92 -2.35 -4.62 3.64
N GLY A 93 -1.40 -3.91 4.24
CA GLY A 93 -0.03 -4.40 4.46
C GLY A 93 0.93 -4.15 3.30
N PHE A 94 0.51 -3.43 2.24
CA PHE A 94 1.41 -3.04 1.15
C PHE A 94 2.13 -1.74 1.52
N ARG A 95 3.44 -1.82 1.68
CA ARG A 95 4.29 -0.67 1.98
C ARG A 95 5.08 -0.29 0.74
N VAL A 96 4.78 0.88 0.19
CA VAL A 96 5.59 1.46 -0.89
C VAL A 96 6.95 1.83 -0.32
N VAL A 97 8.02 1.22 -0.85
CA VAL A 97 9.40 1.43 -0.37
C VAL A 97 10.22 2.30 -1.33
N ALA A 98 9.81 2.38 -2.58
CA ALA A 98 10.46 3.25 -3.57
C ALA A 98 9.51 3.67 -4.67
N LEU A 99 9.76 4.87 -5.17
CA LEU A 99 9.17 5.44 -6.36
C LEU A 99 10.30 5.63 -7.37
N LEU A 100 10.10 5.12 -8.58
CA LEU A 100 11.14 5.07 -9.60
C LEU A 100 10.61 5.66 -10.90
N ASP A 101 11.40 6.53 -11.52
CA ASP A 101 11.10 7.07 -12.85
C ASP A 101 12.37 7.16 -13.70
N ALA A 102 12.20 7.08 -15.02
CA ALA A 102 13.28 7.28 -15.97
C ALA A 102 13.46 8.78 -16.32
N ASP A 103 12.45 9.60 -16.06
CA ASP A 103 12.53 11.05 -16.23
C ASP A 103 13.39 11.67 -15.13
N ARG A 104 14.55 12.19 -15.53
CA ARG A 104 15.53 12.79 -14.63
C ARG A 104 15.00 14.06 -13.98
N ASP A 105 14.05 14.75 -14.62
CA ASP A 105 13.45 15.97 -14.07
C ASP A 105 12.54 15.66 -12.88
N ARG A 106 12.10 14.41 -12.73
CA ARG A 106 11.34 13.93 -11.58
C ARG A 106 12.20 13.43 -10.43
N THR A 107 13.49 13.20 -10.67
CA THR A 107 14.38 12.71 -9.61
C THR A 107 14.51 13.75 -8.51
N GLY A 108 14.26 13.35 -7.25
CA GLY A 108 14.22 14.26 -6.10
C GLY A 108 12.86 14.94 -5.87
N GLU A 109 11.85 14.68 -6.70
CA GLU A 109 10.46 14.99 -6.35
C GLU A 109 10.02 14.14 -5.16
N THR A 110 9.36 14.72 -4.17
CA THR A 110 8.82 13.98 -3.02
C THR A 110 7.33 13.71 -3.22
N VAL A 111 6.93 12.44 -3.20
CA VAL A 111 5.54 11.99 -3.33
C VAL A 111 5.19 11.07 -2.18
N ALA A 112 4.09 11.35 -1.47
CA ALA A 112 3.67 10.60 -0.29
C ALA A 112 4.78 10.45 0.79
N GLY A 113 5.70 11.41 0.86
CA GLY A 113 6.85 11.39 1.77
C GLY A 113 8.02 10.50 1.33
N LEU A 114 8.03 10.02 0.08
CA LEU A 114 9.13 9.27 -0.52
C LEU A 114 9.71 10.06 -1.70
N ASP A 115 11.03 10.08 -1.81
CA ASP A 115 11.70 10.70 -2.95
C ASP A 115 11.64 9.78 -4.17
N VAL A 116 11.33 10.38 -5.32
CA VAL A 116 11.42 9.71 -6.62
C VAL A 116 12.88 9.53 -6.97
N ARG A 117 13.26 8.28 -7.21
CA ARG A 117 14.61 7.87 -7.56
C ARG A 117 14.72 7.50 -9.03
N ALA A 118 15.96 7.46 -9.50
CA ALA A 118 16.28 7.07 -10.86
C ALA A 118 15.97 5.58 -11.05
N PHE A 119 15.41 5.20 -12.20
CA PHE A 119 15.08 3.81 -12.51
C PHE A 119 16.30 2.87 -12.49
N GLU A 120 17.51 3.40 -12.62
CA GLU A 120 18.78 2.68 -12.48
C GLU A 120 18.99 2.10 -11.08
N ASP A 121 18.36 2.65 -10.04
CA ASP A 121 18.52 2.19 -8.66
C ASP A 121 17.72 0.91 -8.36
N LEU A 122 16.85 0.45 -9.27
CA LEU A 122 15.90 -0.65 -9.05
C LEU A 122 16.51 -1.88 -8.37
N GLU A 123 17.60 -2.42 -8.91
CA GLU A 123 18.20 -3.68 -8.44
C GLU A 123 18.71 -3.54 -7.00
N SER A 124 19.35 -2.40 -6.68
CA SER A 124 19.83 -2.11 -5.32
C SER A 124 18.67 -2.03 -4.33
N ILE A 125 17.57 -1.39 -4.74
CA ILE A 125 16.39 -1.20 -3.91
C ILE A 125 15.69 -2.52 -3.63
N VAL A 126 15.56 -3.35 -4.65
CA VAL A 126 14.92 -4.66 -4.55
C VAL A 126 15.71 -5.54 -3.57
N ALA A 127 17.05 -5.54 -3.67
CA ALA A 127 17.90 -6.28 -2.76
C ALA A 127 17.86 -5.74 -1.32
N ASP A 128 17.93 -4.42 -1.13
CA ASP A 128 17.99 -3.80 0.19
C ASP A 128 16.66 -3.88 0.97
N ASN A 129 15.55 -4.06 0.27
CA ASN A 129 14.20 -4.02 0.86
C ASN A 129 13.41 -5.32 0.71
N ASP A 130 14.03 -6.39 0.21
CA ASP A 130 13.39 -7.68 -0.06
C ASP A 130 12.08 -7.54 -0.85
N VAL A 131 12.11 -6.75 -1.92
CA VAL A 131 10.91 -6.43 -2.71
C VAL A 131 10.49 -7.62 -3.55
N SER A 132 9.25 -8.08 -3.32
CA SER A 132 8.63 -9.17 -4.10
C SER A 132 7.53 -8.68 -5.05
N ILE A 133 7.05 -7.44 -4.89
CA ILE A 133 5.94 -6.88 -5.67
C ILE A 133 6.36 -5.58 -6.38
N GLY A 134 6.16 -5.53 -7.70
CA GLY A 134 6.36 -4.34 -8.52
C GLY A 134 5.04 -3.81 -9.11
N VAL A 135 4.89 -2.49 -9.17
CA VAL A 135 3.77 -1.83 -9.86
C VAL A 135 4.31 -1.08 -11.06
N ILE A 136 3.73 -1.33 -12.23
CA ILE A 136 4.09 -0.67 -13.49
C ILE A 136 2.98 0.30 -13.87
N ALA A 137 3.28 1.59 -13.81
CA ALA A 137 2.41 2.70 -14.21
C ALA A 137 3.04 3.55 -15.33
N THR A 138 3.82 2.90 -16.20
CA THR A 138 4.52 3.53 -17.33
C THR A 138 3.69 3.51 -18.62
N PRO A 139 4.09 4.26 -19.66
CA PRO A 139 3.57 4.06 -21.02
C PRO A 139 3.79 2.62 -21.52
N ALA A 140 2.93 2.16 -22.43
CA ALA A 140 2.98 0.79 -22.97
C ALA A 140 4.34 0.41 -23.58
N VAL A 141 4.98 1.36 -24.27
CA VAL A 141 6.28 1.15 -24.94
C VAL A 141 7.43 0.81 -23.99
N ALA A 142 7.33 1.23 -22.72
CA ALA A 142 8.35 1.00 -21.70
C ALA A 142 8.01 -0.16 -20.75
N ALA A 143 6.75 -0.61 -20.73
CA ALA A 143 6.26 -1.53 -19.70
C ALA A 143 6.96 -2.90 -19.73
N GLN A 144 7.27 -3.43 -20.91
CA GLN A 144 7.96 -4.73 -21.04
C GLN A 144 9.39 -4.65 -20.51
N SER A 145 10.17 -3.64 -20.88
CA SER A 145 11.54 -3.50 -20.40
C SER A 145 11.62 -3.27 -18.90
N VAL A 146 10.63 -2.58 -18.33
CA VAL A 146 10.48 -2.43 -16.87
C VAL A 146 10.19 -3.79 -16.22
N ALA A 147 9.25 -4.57 -16.76
CA ALA A 147 8.92 -5.89 -16.26
C ALA A 147 10.13 -6.83 -16.31
N ASP A 148 10.87 -6.84 -17.42
CA ASP A 148 12.07 -7.68 -17.58
C ASP A 148 13.13 -7.36 -16.51
N ARG A 149 13.36 -6.06 -16.23
CA ARG A 149 14.28 -5.64 -15.15
C ARG A 149 13.76 -5.99 -13.76
N MET A 150 12.47 -5.80 -13.50
CA MET A 150 11.86 -6.22 -12.23
C MET A 150 12.08 -7.71 -11.98
N VAL A 151 11.79 -8.55 -12.97
CA VAL A 151 11.99 -10.00 -12.88
C VAL A 151 13.46 -10.36 -12.68
N ALA A 152 14.36 -9.72 -13.44
CA ALA A 152 15.80 -9.94 -13.28
C ALA A 152 16.32 -9.54 -11.88
N ALA A 153 15.71 -8.54 -11.25
CA ALA A 153 16.01 -8.12 -9.89
C ALA A 153 15.44 -9.06 -8.81
N GLY A 154 14.56 -10.01 -9.18
CA GLY A 154 13.97 -10.98 -8.26
C GLY A 154 12.50 -10.70 -7.88
N ILE A 155 11.84 -9.71 -8.50
CA ILE A 155 10.40 -9.47 -8.28
C ILE A 155 9.61 -10.60 -8.95
N THR A 156 8.73 -11.25 -8.19
CA THR A 156 7.91 -12.39 -8.64
C THR A 156 6.45 -12.05 -8.85
N SER A 157 6.01 -10.84 -8.48
CA SER A 157 4.62 -10.40 -8.65
C SER A 157 4.56 -8.98 -9.22
N ILE A 158 3.82 -8.79 -10.31
CA ILE A 158 3.73 -7.50 -11.02
C ILE A 158 2.26 -7.10 -11.17
N LEU A 159 1.93 -5.90 -10.69
CA LEU A 159 0.67 -5.23 -10.96
C LEU A 159 0.86 -4.26 -12.13
N ASN A 160 0.29 -4.58 -13.28
CA ASN A 160 0.50 -3.84 -14.52
C ASN A 160 -0.71 -2.94 -14.84
N PHE A 161 -0.51 -1.63 -14.80
CA PHE A 161 -1.48 -0.63 -15.27
C PHE A 161 -1.18 -0.13 -16.68
N ALA A 162 -0.05 -0.51 -17.28
CA ALA A 162 0.24 -0.12 -18.65
C ALA A 162 -0.75 -0.81 -19.61
N PRO A 163 -1.19 -0.13 -20.68
CA PRO A 163 -2.18 -0.67 -21.62
C PRO A 163 -1.53 -1.65 -22.61
N THR A 164 -0.81 -2.65 -22.08
CA THR A 164 -0.16 -3.72 -22.84
C THR A 164 -0.19 -5.03 -22.05
N VAL A 165 -0.02 -6.14 -22.74
CA VAL A 165 0.19 -7.46 -22.12
C VAL A 165 1.69 -7.67 -21.97
N LEU A 166 2.11 -8.08 -20.78
CA LEU A 166 3.51 -8.37 -20.49
C LEU A 166 3.79 -9.86 -20.74
N SER A 167 4.95 -10.15 -21.30
CA SER A 167 5.51 -11.50 -21.35
C SER A 167 6.47 -11.67 -20.18
N VAL A 168 6.25 -12.67 -19.34
CA VAL A 168 7.10 -12.98 -18.18
C VAL A 168 7.38 -14.48 -18.13
N PRO A 169 8.49 -14.92 -17.52
CA PRO A 169 8.78 -16.34 -17.36
C PRO A 169 7.81 -17.02 -16.38
N ASP A 170 7.79 -18.36 -16.42
CA ASP A 170 7.04 -19.18 -15.47
C ASP A 170 7.46 -18.87 -14.02
N GLY A 171 6.48 -18.79 -13.11
CA GLY A 171 6.70 -18.45 -11.70
C GLY A 171 6.63 -16.95 -11.39
N VAL A 172 6.43 -16.09 -12.39
CA VAL A 172 6.12 -14.67 -12.20
C VAL A 172 4.62 -14.43 -12.43
N ASP A 173 3.95 -13.90 -11.41
CA ASP A 173 2.54 -13.55 -11.51
C ASP A 173 2.36 -12.13 -12.03
N VAL A 174 1.56 -11.96 -13.10
CA VAL A 174 1.21 -10.64 -13.63
C VAL A 174 -0.28 -10.42 -13.54
N ARG A 175 -0.69 -9.36 -12.82
CA ARG A 175 -2.07 -8.89 -12.79
C ARG A 175 -2.20 -7.60 -13.60
N LYS A 176 -2.88 -7.67 -14.74
CA LYS A 176 -3.26 -6.47 -15.49
C LYS A 176 -4.45 -5.78 -14.85
N VAL A 177 -4.39 -4.45 -14.73
CA VAL A 177 -5.52 -3.59 -14.34
C VAL A 177 -5.81 -2.63 -15.49
N ASP A 178 -7.04 -2.66 -16.00
CA ASP A 178 -7.50 -1.79 -17.07
C ASP A 178 -8.80 -1.11 -16.63
N LEU A 179 -8.66 0.08 -16.04
CA LEU A 179 -9.80 0.83 -15.50
C LEU A 179 -10.84 1.19 -16.56
N SER A 180 -10.42 1.31 -17.82
CA SER A 180 -11.31 1.60 -18.95
C SER A 180 -12.23 0.42 -19.24
N ILE A 181 -11.69 -0.80 -19.19
CA ILE A 181 -12.50 -2.03 -19.35
C ILE A 181 -13.50 -2.16 -18.20
N GLU A 182 -13.10 -1.88 -16.97
CA GLU A 182 -14.00 -1.91 -15.81
C GLU A 182 -15.18 -0.93 -15.97
N LEU A 183 -14.90 0.30 -16.42
CA LEU A 183 -15.96 1.27 -16.72
C LEU A 183 -16.85 0.83 -17.88
N GLN A 184 -16.30 0.22 -18.92
CA GLN A 184 -17.07 -0.30 -20.05
C GLN A 184 -18.02 -1.42 -19.63
N ILE A 185 -17.61 -2.28 -18.69
CA ILE A 185 -18.46 -3.32 -18.10
C ILE A 185 -19.64 -2.67 -17.34
N LEU A 186 -19.38 -1.62 -16.55
CA LEU A 186 -20.44 -0.89 -15.87
C LEU A 186 -21.39 -0.20 -16.86
N ALA A 187 -20.87 0.42 -17.91
CA ALA A 187 -21.67 1.06 -18.95
C ALA A 187 -22.59 0.06 -19.66
N TYR A 188 -22.10 -1.16 -19.94
CA TYR A 188 -22.91 -2.23 -20.51
C TYR A 188 -24.08 -2.64 -19.58
N HIS A 189 -23.82 -2.74 -18.27
CA HIS A 189 -24.89 -3.05 -17.32
C HIS A 189 -25.93 -1.94 -17.21
N GLU A 190 -25.51 -0.68 -17.23
CA GLU A 190 -26.44 0.46 -17.21
C GLU A 190 -27.31 0.51 -18.48
N GLN A 191 -26.72 0.25 -19.65
CA GLN A 191 -27.48 0.14 -20.90
C GLN A 191 -28.50 -1.01 -20.86
N ARG A 192 -28.18 -2.14 -20.24
CA ARG A 192 -29.14 -3.25 -20.11
C ARG A 192 -30.29 -2.94 -19.15
N LYS A 193 -30.02 -2.20 -18.06
CA LYS A 193 -31.06 -1.74 -17.15
C LYS A 193 -32.02 -0.79 -17.86
N SER A 194 -31.50 0.17 -18.63
CA SER A 194 -32.35 1.13 -19.35
C SER A 194 -33.23 0.45 -20.41
N VAL A 195 -32.67 -0.50 -21.18
CA VAL A 195 -33.44 -1.26 -22.19
C VAL A 195 -34.49 -2.17 -21.54
N SER A 196 -34.20 -2.75 -20.37
CA SER A 196 -35.20 -3.55 -19.63
C SER A 196 -36.33 -2.70 -19.05
N SER A 197 -36.12 -1.40 -18.82
CA SER A 197 -37.15 -0.47 -18.34
C SER A 197 -38.08 0.03 -19.45
N GLU A 198 -37.60 0.10 -20.69
CA GLU A 198 -38.41 0.50 -21.86
C GLU A 198 -39.34 -0.62 -22.39
N VAL A 199 -39.01 -1.89 -22.17
CA VAL A 199 -39.83 -3.04 -22.63
C VAL A 199 -40.98 -3.37 -21.66
N VAL A 200 -40.97 -2.80 -20.46
CA VAL A 200 -41.98 -3.03 -19.40
C VAL A 200 -42.97 -1.86 -19.27
N SER A 201 -42.84 -0.83 -20.11
CA SER A 201 -43.77 0.30 -20.20
C SER A 201 -44.55 0.30 -21.51
#